data_AF-A0A178AWU0-F1
#
_entry.id   AF-A0A178AWU0-F1
#
_cell.length_a   1.000
_cell.length_b   1.000
_cell.length_c   1.000
_cell.angle_alpha   90.00
_cell.angle_beta   90.00
_cell.angle_gamma   90.00
#
_symmetry.space_group_name_H-M   'P 1'
#
loop_
_entity.id
_entity.type
_entity.pdbx_description
1 polymer ?
#
loop_
_entity_poly.entity_id
_entity_poly.type
_entity_poly.pdbx_seq_one_letter_code
_entity_poly.pdbx_strand_id
1 'polypeptide(L)'
;MAPFVVGSQKPEARNNTTALEQRIGLATSVIMPLLEFGAIGYVTWVLCYLICVQYLINPAADLRLHGVEPRKATGIALIVVYAILLLMLLIPWLRLLHVIWTKPDILQPADPATEKENADSTAMEQYNAYVCDYEGAPLFCDKCRIFKPDRTHHCKELGHCVRKMDHYCPWAGGIIAETTHKYFMQFVFFAALYTTFLWVVVAVFFAERVSKVRTWIGALVVGVLFCIFTFTMSCMTGYNLAINYTSVEAIQRGGITNIAFLVTRMPNEQASPPTSYNNSNKELEADDDWPVLRMVRRSGGRMFVVMQTKPFQHPWSTSMMEGWKDTMGESPLDWFLPLRHSPCKQRSRSGEFRWGEVVYDMASKYQKDNPGAQLAILEGRR
;
A
#
# COMPACT_ATOMS: atom_id res chain seq x y z
N MET A 1 -6.64 9.90 26.97
CA MET A 1 -5.53 9.80 25.99
C MET A 1 -5.76 10.89 24.95
N ALA A 2 -4.82 11.80 24.75
CA ALA A 2 -4.93 12.77 23.65
C ALA A 2 -4.90 12.00 22.31
N PRO A 3 -5.80 12.26 21.37
CA PRO A 3 -5.82 11.55 20.10
C PRO A 3 -4.55 11.83 19.29
N PHE A 4 -3.98 10.78 18.69
CA PHE A 4 -2.81 10.88 17.83
C PHE A 4 -3.20 11.54 16.50
N VAL A 5 -2.51 12.62 16.12
CA VAL A 5 -2.78 13.32 14.85
C VAL A 5 -1.81 12.83 13.78
N VAL A 6 -2.39 12.33 12.69
CA VAL A 6 -1.66 11.79 11.55
C VAL A 6 -0.87 12.93 10.91
N GLY A 7 0.46 12.78 10.83
CA GLY A 7 1.33 13.77 10.21
C GLY A 7 1.98 14.78 11.18
N SER A 8 1.61 14.81 12.46
CA SER A 8 2.38 15.52 13.49
C SER A 8 3.69 14.77 13.75
N GLN A 9 4.75 15.14 13.04
CA GLN A 9 6.10 14.75 13.46
C GLN A 9 6.38 15.50 14.76
N LYS A 10 6.56 14.77 15.87
CA LYS A 10 7.18 15.39 17.06
C LYS A 10 8.50 16.03 16.61
N PRO A 11 8.77 17.30 16.96
CA PRO A 11 9.98 18.01 16.51
C PRO A 11 11.29 17.29 16.88
N GLU A 12 11.25 16.37 17.84
CA GLU A 12 12.40 15.61 18.34
C GLU A 12 12.54 14.19 17.78
N ALA A 13 11.65 13.73 16.88
CA ALA A 13 11.76 12.40 16.26
C ALA A 13 12.83 12.38 15.14
N ARG A 14 14.07 12.76 15.46
CA ARG A 14 15.24 12.59 14.58
C ARG A 14 15.58 11.09 14.50
N ASN A 15 14.93 10.40 13.57
CA ASN A 15 15.24 9.01 13.26
C ASN A 15 16.60 8.96 12.53
N ASN A 16 17.69 8.88 13.31
CA ASN A 16 19.10 8.84 12.91
C ASN A 16 19.41 7.50 12.25
N THR A 17 18.92 7.31 11.04
CA THR A 17 19.25 6.12 10.25
C THR A 17 20.64 6.31 9.70
N THR A 18 21.54 5.39 10.03
CA THR A 18 22.90 5.45 9.51
C THR A 18 22.90 5.11 8.02
N ALA A 19 23.82 5.69 7.24
CA ALA A 19 23.99 5.33 5.83
C ALA A 19 24.28 3.82 5.65
N LEU A 20 24.83 3.17 6.68
CA LEU A 20 25.03 1.73 6.72
C LEU A 20 23.70 0.96 6.72
N GLU A 21 22.74 1.34 7.56
CA GLU A 21 21.41 0.72 7.60
C GLU A 21 20.69 0.80 6.25
N GLN A 22 20.79 1.96 5.57
CA GLN A 22 20.23 2.12 4.22
C GLN A 22 20.88 1.17 3.22
N ARG A 23 22.23 1.11 3.21
CA ARG A 23 22.96 0.18 2.33
C ARG A 23 22.61 -1.29 2.60
N ILE A 24 22.42 -1.67 3.87
CA ILE A 24 21.97 -3.02 4.22
C ILE A 24 20.56 -3.28 3.69
N GLY A 25 19.63 -2.33 3.86
CA GLY A 25 18.27 -2.45 3.35
C GLY A 25 18.21 -2.61 1.82
N LEU A 26 19.01 -1.82 1.10
CA LEU A 26 19.14 -1.88 -0.35
C LEU A 26 19.82 -3.18 -0.82
N ALA A 27 20.87 -3.64 -0.13
CA ALA A 27 21.51 -4.90 -0.47
C ALA A 27 20.57 -6.09 -0.23
N THR A 28 19.84 -6.08 0.89
CA THR A 28 18.87 -7.12 1.24
C THR A 28 17.77 -7.22 0.20
N SER A 29 17.30 -6.09 -0.36
CA SER A 29 16.28 -6.10 -1.41
C SER A 29 16.79 -6.60 -2.77
N VAL A 30 18.10 -6.78 -2.95
CA VAL A 30 18.65 -7.47 -4.14
C VAL A 30 18.86 -8.95 -3.84
N ILE A 31 19.35 -9.27 -2.64
CA ILE A 31 19.68 -10.64 -2.24
C ILE A 31 18.42 -11.50 -2.08
N MET A 32 17.36 -10.98 -1.45
CA MET A 32 16.17 -11.76 -1.17
C MET A 32 15.46 -12.28 -2.43
N PRO A 33 15.23 -11.48 -3.49
CA PRO A 33 14.68 -11.99 -4.75
C PRO A 33 15.55 -13.07 -5.41
N LEU A 34 16.87 -13.00 -5.28
CA LEU A 34 17.76 -14.04 -5.80
C LEU A 34 17.63 -15.35 -5.01
N LEU A 35 17.47 -15.26 -3.69
CA LEU A 35 17.18 -16.42 -2.85
C LEU A 35 15.82 -17.03 -3.19
N GLU A 36 14.79 -16.21 -3.43
CA GLU A 36 13.48 -16.67 -3.90
C GLU A 36 13.59 -17.41 -5.23
N PHE A 37 14.33 -16.85 -6.20
CA PHE A 37 14.56 -17.50 -7.49
C PHE A 37 15.28 -18.85 -7.36
N GLY A 38 16.30 -18.92 -6.50
CA GLY A 38 16.99 -20.18 -6.18
C GLY A 38 16.06 -21.20 -5.53
N ALA A 39 15.20 -20.77 -4.60
CA ALA A 39 14.21 -21.62 -3.96
C ALA A 39 13.18 -22.16 -4.97
N ILE A 40 12.68 -21.31 -5.87
CA ILE A 40 11.81 -21.72 -6.98
C ILE A 40 12.50 -22.80 -7.80
N GLY A 41 13.76 -22.59 -8.22
CA GLY A 41 14.53 -23.58 -8.98
C GLY A 41 14.69 -24.93 -8.27
N TYR A 42 14.99 -24.91 -6.98
CA TYR A 42 15.07 -26.13 -6.17
C TYR A 42 13.72 -26.86 -6.10
N VAL A 43 12.63 -26.14 -5.86
CA VAL A 43 11.29 -26.74 -5.79
C VAL A 43 10.83 -27.26 -7.16
N THR A 44 11.19 -26.59 -8.27
CA THR A 44 11.02 -27.12 -9.63
C THR A 44 11.64 -28.50 -9.76
N TRP A 45 12.90 -28.64 -9.32
CA TRP A 45 13.60 -29.92 -9.38
C TRP A 45 12.92 -30.98 -8.50
N VAL A 46 12.56 -30.66 -7.26
CA VAL A 46 11.86 -31.61 -6.37
C VAL A 46 10.56 -32.08 -6.99
N LEU A 47 9.70 -31.17 -7.45
CA LEU A 47 8.39 -31.54 -7.97
C LEU A 47 8.50 -32.21 -9.35
N CYS A 48 9.10 -31.54 -10.33
CA CYS A 48 9.08 -32.01 -11.71
C CYS A 48 9.96 -33.26 -11.87
N TYR A 49 11.14 -33.29 -11.26
CA TYR A 49 12.07 -34.41 -11.43
C TYR A 49 11.85 -35.51 -10.40
N LEU A 50 11.95 -35.22 -9.09
CA LEU A 50 11.87 -36.30 -8.08
C LEU A 50 10.47 -36.91 -7.94
N ILE A 51 9.43 -36.08 -7.93
CA ILE A 51 8.04 -36.56 -7.79
C ILE A 51 7.49 -36.99 -9.16
N CYS A 52 7.46 -36.09 -10.14
CA CYS A 52 6.75 -36.39 -11.38
C CYS A 52 7.51 -37.39 -12.26
N VAL A 53 8.81 -37.20 -12.50
CA VAL A 53 9.59 -38.10 -13.38
C VAL A 53 10.00 -39.39 -12.66
N GLN A 54 10.72 -39.28 -11.54
CA GLN A 54 11.37 -40.40 -10.85
C GLN A 54 10.44 -41.24 -9.96
N TYR A 55 9.24 -40.75 -9.64
CA TYR A 55 8.29 -41.47 -8.79
C TYR A 55 6.97 -41.79 -9.49
N LEU A 56 6.42 -40.89 -10.32
CA LEU A 56 5.15 -41.12 -10.99
C LEU A 56 5.32 -41.68 -12.41
N ILE A 57 6.08 -41.03 -13.29
CA ILE A 57 6.13 -41.39 -14.71
C ILE A 57 6.98 -42.62 -14.96
N ASN A 58 8.21 -42.63 -14.43
CA ASN A 58 9.18 -43.70 -14.59
C ASN A 58 9.82 -44.00 -13.23
N PRO A 59 9.09 -44.69 -12.32
CA PRO A 59 9.58 -44.98 -10.98
C PRO A 59 10.97 -45.62 -11.04
N ALA A 60 11.90 -45.17 -10.19
CA ALA A 60 13.23 -45.78 -10.10
C ALA A 60 13.14 -47.28 -9.73
N ALA A 61 14.17 -48.05 -10.09
CA ALA A 61 14.13 -49.51 -9.95
C ALA A 61 13.92 -49.97 -8.50
N ASP A 62 14.51 -49.27 -7.54
CA ASP A 62 14.32 -49.47 -6.10
C ASP A 62 12.86 -49.25 -5.68
N LEU A 63 12.19 -48.23 -6.22
CA LEU A 63 10.79 -47.93 -5.91
C LEU A 63 9.84 -48.98 -6.50
N ARG A 64 10.13 -49.51 -7.71
CA ARG A 64 9.34 -50.59 -8.31
C ARG A 64 9.42 -51.88 -7.48
N LEU A 65 10.59 -52.17 -6.91
CA LEU A 65 10.76 -53.32 -6.00
C LEU A 65 9.88 -53.21 -4.74
N HIS A 66 9.45 -52.00 -4.36
CA HIS A 66 8.53 -51.75 -3.26
C HIS A 66 7.06 -51.61 -3.71
N GLY A 67 6.72 -52.04 -4.93
CA GLY A 67 5.35 -52.05 -5.43
C GLY A 67 4.81 -50.69 -5.90
N VAL A 68 5.70 -49.71 -6.17
CA VAL A 68 5.28 -48.43 -6.75
C VAL A 68 5.04 -48.58 -8.25
N GLU A 69 3.77 -48.58 -8.64
CA GLU A 69 3.37 -48.65 -10.05
C GLU A 69 3.44 -47.29 -10.76
N PRO A 70 3.81 -47.25 -12.06
CA PRO A 70 3.83 -46.01 -12.84
C PRO A 70 2.46 -45.35 -12.98
N ARG A 71 2.36 -44.06 -12.63
CA ARG A 71 1.19 -43.18 -12.75
C ARG A 71 1.47 -42.01 -13.70
N LYS A 72 1.71 -42.34 -14.98
CA LYS A 72 2.15 -41.36 -16.01
C LYS A 72 1.20 -40.16 -16.16
N ALA A 73 -0.10 -40.41 -16.21
CA ALA A 73 -1.11 -39.35 -16.36
C ALA A 73 -1.05 -38.33 -15.22
N THR A 74 -0.95 -38.79 -13.98
CA THR A 74 -0.82 -37.94 -12.78
C THR A 74 0.45 -37.10 -12.84
N GLY A 75 1.60 -37.71 -13.18
CA GLY A 75 2.86 -36.99 -13.29
C GLY A 75 2.84 -35.89 -14.36
N ILE A 76 2.27 -36.17 -15.53
CA ILE A 76 2.14 -35.17 -16.61
C ILE A 76 1.20 -34.04 -16.18
N ALA A 77 0.04 -34.37 -15.59
CA ALA A 77 -0.92 -33.37 -15.14
C ALA A 77 -0.32 -32.41 -14.09
N LEU A 78 0.44 -32.94 -13.12
CA LEU A 78 1.10 -32.12 -12.11
C LEU A 78 2.15 -31.18 -12.72
N ILE A 79 2.93 -31.62 -13.70
CA ILE A 79 3.89 -30.77 -14.41
C ILE A 79 3.18 -29.64 -15.15
N VAL A 80 2.08 -29.93 -15.83
CA VAL A 80 1.30 -28.91 -16.57
C VAL A 80 0.73 -27.87 -15.62
N VAL A 81 0.06 -28.28 -14.54
CA VAL A 81 -0.49 -27.36 -13.54
C VAL A 81 0.61 -26.52 -12.89
N TYR A 82 1.73 -27.16 -12.54
CA TYR A 82 2.89 -26.47 -12.00
C TYR A 82 3.43 -25.39 -12.95
N ALA A 83 3.60 -25.71 -14.24
CA ALA A 83 4.11 -24.77 -15.22
C ALA A 83 3.19 -23.57 -15.40
N ILE A 84 1.87 -23.78 -15.42
CA ILE A 84 0.88 -22.69 -15.49
C ILE A 84 0.98 -21.79 -14.26
N LEU A 85 0.96 -22.36 -13.05
CA LEU A 85 1.06 -21.58 -11.81
C LEU A 85 2.40 -20.84 -11.70
N LEU A 86 3.50 -21.48 -12.11
CA LEU A 86 4.82 -20.85 -12.14
C LEU A 86 4.84 -19.65 -13.09
N LEU A 87 4.25 -19.76 -14.28
CA LEU A 87 4.14 -18.62 -15.21
C LEU A 87 3.28 -17.50 -14.61
N MET A 88 2.13 -17.84 -14.00
CA MET A 88 1.26 -16.87 -13.34
C MET A 88 1.95 -16.16 -12.16
N LEU A 89 2.90 -16.82 -11.48
CA LEU A 89 3.73 -16.23 -10.44
C LEU A 89 4.87 -15.35 -10.99
N LEU A 90 5.65 -15.90 -11.94
CA LEU A 90 6.87 -15.25 -12.43
C LEU A 90 6.59 -13.96 -13.20
N ILE A 91 5.53 -13.90 -13.99
CA ILE A 91 5.22 -12.70 -14.80
C ILE A 91 4.99 -11.47 -13.90
N PRO A 92 4.07 -11.46 -12.91
CA PRO A 92 3.88 -10.31 -12.03
C PRO A 92 5.06 -10.06 -11.11
N TRP A 93 5.79 -11.10 -10.65
CA TRP A 93 7.00 -10.93 -9.85
C TRP A 93 8.11 -10.20 -10.63
N LEU A 94 8.39 -10.63 -11.86
CA LEU A 94 9.36 -9.95 -12.73
C LEU A 94 8.91 -8.53 -13.09
N ARG A 95 7.60 -8.33 -13.30
CA ARG A 95 7.05 -6.99 -13.54
C ARG A 95 7.23 -6.08 -12.32
N LEU A 96 6.98 -6.59 -11.12
CA LEU A 96 7.17 -5.89 -9.85
C LEU A 96 8.63 -5.45 -9.70
N LEU A 97 9.59 -6.39 -9.84
CA LEU A 97 11.02 -6.10 -9.77
C LEU A 97 11.44 -5.04 -10.80
N HIS A 98 10.97 -5.18 -12.05
CA HIS A 98 11.27 -4.23 -13.10
C HIS A 98 10.81 -2.81 -12.74
N VAL A 99 9.59 -2.63 -12.23
CA VAL A 99 9.07 -1.30 -11.87
C VAL A 99 9.80 -0.72 -10.66
N ILE A 100 10.08 -1.54 -9.63
CA ILE A 100 10.83 -1.11 -8.44
C ILE A 100 12.24 -0.62 -8.82
N TRP A 101 12.93 -1.32 -9.72
CA TRP A 101 14.34 -1.02 -10.05
C TRP A 101 14.52 0.04 -11.13
N THR A 102 13.49 0.36 -11.91
CA THR A 102 13.60 1.36 -12.99
C THR A 102 13.08 2.72 -12.60
N LYS A 103 11.90 2.81 -11.98
CA LYS A 103 11.28 4.09 -11.62
C LYS A 103 10.27 3.90 -10.48
N PRO A 104 10.73 3.69 -9.24
CA PRO A 104 9.86 3.70 -8.08
C PRO A 104 9.27 5.11 -7.87
N ASP A 105 8.14 5.22 -7.18
CA ASP A 105 7.38 6.47 -6.92
C ASP A 105 8.07 7.45 -5.94
N ILE A 106 9.38 7.63 -6.13
CA ILE A 106 10.26 8.46 -5.32
C ILE A 106 10.10 9.92 -5.74
N LEU A 107 9.94 10.78 -4.74
CA LEU A 107 9.98 12.22 -4.90
C LEU A 107 11.41 12.73 -4.77
N GLN A 108 11.78 13.64 -5.67
CA GLN A 108 13.07 14.31 -5.61
C GLN A 108 13.11 15.25 -4.40
N PRO A 109 14.18 15.22 -3.61
CA PRO A 109 14.36 16.16 -2.51
C PRO A 109 14.63 17.56 -3.07
N ALA A 110 14.25 18.59 -2.32
CA ALA A 110 14.67 19.94 -2.60
C ALA A 110 16.12 20.17 -2.15
N ASP A 111 16.65 21.36 -2.44
CA ASP A 111 17.93 21.82 -1.90
C ASP A 111 17.94 21.69 -0.36
N PRO A 112 18.99 21.11 0.26
CA PRO A 112 19.12 21.06 1.70
C PRO A 112 18.99 22.41 2.43
N ALA A 113 19.32 23.51 1.74
CA ALA A 113 19.17 24.88 2.24
C ALA A 113 17.71 25.37 2.23
N THR A 114 16.79 24.69 1.54
CA THR A 114 15.38 25.08 1.48
C THR A 114 14.73 24.93 2.86
N GLU A 115 14.27 26.04 3.41
CA GLU A 115 13.45 26.10 4.62
C GLU A 115 11.97 25.88 4.30
N LYS A 116 11.18 25.41 5.28
CA LYS A 116 9.73 25.10 5.10
C LYS A 116 8.97 26.29 4.50
N GLU A 117 9.29 27.51 4.92
CA GLU A 117 8.62 28.74 4.48
C GLU A 117 8.89 29.09 3.01
N ASN A 118 10.05 28.67 2.49
CA ASN A 118 10.49 28.92 1.12
C ASN A 118 10.19 27.75 0.18
N ALA A 119 9.67 26.63 0.70
CA ALA A 119 9.35 25.46 -0.10
C ALA A 119 8.08 25.67 -0.94
N ASP A 120 8.06 25.14 -2.15
CA ASP A 120 6.90 25.26 -3.05
C ASP A 120 5.73 24.37 -2.59
N SER A 121 4.63 25.01 -2.16
CA SER A 121 3.36 24.37 -1.82
C SER A 121 2.31 24.43 -2.94
N THR A 122 2.61 25.10 -4.07
CA THR A 122 1.64 25.44 -5.13
C THR A 122 0.99 24.19 -5.72
N ALA A 123 1.75 23.09 -5.83
CA ALA A 123 1.27 21.82 -6.37
C ALA A 123 0.13 21.20 -5.54
N MET A 124 0.02 21.50 -4.25
CA MET A 124 -1.04 20.98 -3.37
C MET A 124 -2.19 21.98 -3.31
N GLU A 125 -1.88 23.27 -3.33
CA GLU A 125 -2.85 24.36 -3.31
C GLU A 125 -3.70 24.45 -4.58
N GLN A 126 -3.36 23.70 -5.65
CA GLN A 126 -4.19 23.62 -6.85
C GLN A 126 -5.50 22.84 -6.63
N TYR A 127 -5.53 21.92 -5.66
CA TYR A 127 -6.67 21.04 -5.37
C TYR A 127 -7.76 21.75 -4.56
N ASN A 128 -8.99 21.25 -4.69
CA ASN A 128 -10.15 21.72 -3.91
C ASN A 128 -10.07 21.27 -2.46
N ALA A 129 -9.37 20.17 -2.18
CA ALA A 129 -9.00 19.77 -0.83
C ALA A 129 -7.66 19.03 -0.81
N TYR A 130 -6.94 19.11 0.32
CA TYR A 130 -5.69 18.41 0.58
C TYR A 130 -5.47 18.19 2.08
N VAL A 131 -4.65 17.19 2.45
CA VAL A 131 -4.27 16.94 3.85
C VAL A 131 -3.23 17.96 4.31
N CYS A 132 -3.42 18.50 5.51
CA CYS A 132 -2.60 19.59 6.04
C CYS A 132 -2.21 19.41 7.51
N ASP A 133 -1.31 20.26 7.99
CA ASP A 133 -1.04 20.43 9.42
C ASP A 133 -2.11 21.31 10.10
N TYR A 134 -1.97 21.58 11.39
CA TYR A 134 -2.91 22.43 12.14
C TYR A 134 -2.94 23.87 11.66
N GLU A 135 -1.87 24.33 11.01
CA GLU A 135 -1.78 25.65 10.41
C GLU A 135 -2.40 25.66 9.01
N GLY A 136 -2.93 24.53 8.53
CA GLY A 136 -3.49 24.40 7.19
C GLY A 136 -2.43 24.50 6.10
N ALA A 137 -1.16 24.22 6.40
CA ALA A 137 -0.12 24.06 5.39
C ALA A 137 -0.07 22.58 4.97
N PRO A 138 0.24 22.25 3.69
CA PRO A 138 0.51 20.86 3.33
C PRO A 138 1.55 20.23 4.26
N LEU A 139 1.47 18.92 4.47
CA LEU A 139 2.42 18.23 5.36
C LEU A 139 3.85 18.37 4.82
N PHE A 140 4.82 18.71 5.67
CA PHE A 140 6.21 18.89 5.24
C PHE A 140 7.10 17.69 5.59
N CYS A 141 8.17 17.46 4.82
CA CYS A 141 9.23 16.52 5.17
C CYS A 141 10.54 17.24 5.44
N ASP A 142 11.00 17.28 6.68
CA ASP A 142 12.27 17.95 7.03
C ASP A 142 13.50 17.29 6.41
N LYS A 143 13.42 15.99 6.10
CA LYS A 143 14.52 15.23 5.50
C LYS A 143 14.66 15.51 4.00
N CYS A 144 13.55 15.57 3.28
CA CYS A 144 13.54 15.80 1.84
C CYS A 144 13.35 17.28 1.48
N ARG A 145 13.02 18.13 2.44
CA ARG A 145 12.73 19.56 2.28
C ARG A 145 11.62 19.87 1.26
N ILE A 146 10.63 18.98 1.18
CA ILE A 146 9.46 19.14 0.29
C ILE A 146 8.16 19.06 1.08
N PHE A 147 7.15 19.75 0.59
CA PHE A 147 5.78 19.47 0.97
C PHE A 147 5.33 18.14 0.34
N LYS A 148 4.74 17.29 1.16
CA LYS A 148 4.29 15.94 0.84
C LYS A 148 2.96 16.02 0.09
N PRO A 149 2.88 15.46 -1.12
CA PRO A 149 1.59 15.11 -1.72
C PRO A 149 0.81 14.17 -0.78
N ASP A 150 -0.50 14.06 -0.97
CA ASP A 150 -1.33 13.25 -0.07
C ASP A 150 -0.81 11.79 -0.04
N ARG A 151 -0.96 11.13 1.12
CA ARG A 151 -0.54 9.71 1.32
C ARG A 151 0.96 9.43 1.08
N THR A 152 1.79 10.47 1.03
CA THR A 152 3.24 10.34 0.87
C THR A 152 3.93 10.17 2.21
N HIS A 153 4.84 9.19 2.29
CA HIS A 153 5.64 8.95 3.50
C HIS A 153 7.13 8.90 3.17
N HIS A 154 7.97 9.26 4.14
CA HIS A 154 9.42 9.18 3.99
C HIS A 154 9.89 7.75 4.27
N CYS A 155 10.45 7.08 3.26
CA CYS A 155 11.03 5.76 3.40
C CYS A 155 12.46 5.89 3.93
N LYS A 156 12.71 5.29 5.09
CA LYS A 156 14.00 5.34 5.77
C LYS A 156 15.09 4.62 4.96
N GLU A 157 14.74 3.48 4.36
CA GLU A 157 15.63 2.60 3.59
C GLU A 157 16.09 3.27 2.30
N LEU A 158 15.20 4.01 1.65
CA LEU A 158 15.51 4.78 0.43
C LEU A 158 16.10 6.16 0.73
N GLY A 159 15.79 6.77 1.88
CA GLY A 159 16.16 8.14 2.18
C GLY A 159 15.33 9.21 1.46
N HIS A 160 14.20 8.81 0.85
CA HIS A 160 13.34 9.69 0.08
C HIS A 160 11.86 9.54 0.45
N CYS A 161 11.07 10.58 0.17
CA CYS A 161 9.62 10.50 0.19
C CYS A 161 9.10 9.66 -0.98
N VAL A 162 8.13 8.81 -0.70
CA VAL A 162 7.51 7.88 -1.65
C VAL A 162 6.00 8.12 -1.66
N ARG A 163 5.42 8.31 -2.85
CA ARG A 163 3.98 8.53 -3.02
C ARG A 163 3.17 7.26 -2.71
N LYS A 164 2.04 7.43 -2.03
CA LYS A 164 1.15 6.33 -1.59
C LYS A 164 1.94 5.13 -1.05
N MET A 165 2.91 5.42 -0.18
CA MET A 165 3.85 4.42 0.33
C MET A 165 3.11 3.37 1.15
N ASP A 166 3.28 2.10 0.79
CA ASP A 166 2.74 0.99 1.57
C ASP A 166 3.77 0.47 2.58
N HIS A 167 4.89 -0.04 2.09
CA HIS A 167 6.00 -0.49 2.93
C HIS A 167 7.24 -0.77 2.07
N TYR A 168 8.41 -0.84 2.71
CA TYR A 168 9.62 -1.38 2.08
C TYR A 168 9.68 -2.89 2.30
N CYS A 169 9.73 -3.68 1.23
CA CYS A 169 9.75 -5.13 1.27
C CYS A 169 11.01 -5.68 0.60
N PRO A 170 12.00 -6.16 1.37
CA PRO A 170 13.20 -6.75 0.79
C PRO A 170 12.89 -7.96 -0.11
N TRP A 171 11.90 -8.79 0.28
CA TRP A 171 11.45 -9.96 -0.48
C TRP A 171 10.89 -9.58 -1.86
N ALA A 172 10.11 -8.51 -1.95
CA ALA A 172 9.56 -8.02 -3.20
C ALA A 172 10.57 -7.23 -4.06
N GLY A 173 11.81 -7.09 -3.60
CA GLY A 173 12.85 -6.36 -4.32
C GLY A 173 12.98 -4.87 -3.98
N GLY A 174 12.18 -4.36 -3.02
CA GLY A 174 12.25 -2.97 -2.56
C GLY A 174 10.89 -2.38 -2.19
N ILE A 175 10.62 -1.17 -2.68
CA ILE A 175 9.50 -0.34 -2.21
C ILE A 175 8.15 -0.73 -2.83
N ILE A 176 7.15 -0.95 -1.96
CA ILE A 176 5.75 -1.09 -2.34
C ILE A 176 5.06 0.27 -2.17
N ALA A 177 4.54 0.79 -3.27
CA ALA A 177 4.03 2.14 -3.41
C ALA A 177 2.97 2.22 -4.51
N GLU A 178 2.50 3.42 -4.81
CA GLU A 178 1.47 3.74 -5.81
C GLU A 178 1.48 2.84 -7.07
N THR A 179 2.60 2.78 -7.80
CA THR A 179 2.73 2.08 -9.09
C THR A 179 3.12 0.61 -8.96
N THR A 180 3.59 0.18 -7.79
CA THR A 180 4.04 -1.20 -7.53
C THR A 180 3.04 -2.03 -6.73
N HIS A 181 2.09 -1.40 -6.04
CA HIS A 181 1.13 -2.06 -5.14
C HIS A 181 0.28 -3.12 -5.87
N LYS A 182 -0.19 -2.80 -7.08
CA LYS A 182 -0.93 -3.74 -7.94
C LYS A 182 -0.12 -5.01 -8.22
N TYR A 183 1.12 -4.85 -8.66
CA TYR A 183 1.99 -5.97 -9.00
C TYR A 183 2.37 -6.78 -7.76
N PHE A 184 2.52 -6.12 -6.61
CA PHE A 184 2.70 -6.79 -5.33
C PHE A 184 1.48 -7.64 -4.95
N MET A 185 0.26 -7.12 -5.06
CA MET A 185 -0.98 -7.87 -4.82
C MET A 185 -1.08 -9.10 -5.75
N GLN A 186 -0.79 -8.92 -7.04
CA GLN A 186 -0.75 -10.03 -8.01
C GLN A 186 0.30 -11.08 -7.63
N PHE A 187 1.52 -10.64 -7.30
CA PHE A 187 2.61 -11.51 -6.86
C PHE A 187 2.20 -12.34 -5.64
N VAL A 188 1.72 -11.72 -4.55
CA VAL A 188 1.38 -12.48 -3.32
C VAL A 188 0.17 -13.39 -3.52
N PHE A 189 -0.79 -13.01 -4.38
CA PHE A 189 -1.93 -13.85 -4.72
C PHE A 189 -1.51 -15.12 -5.47
N PHE A 190 -0.71 -14.98 -6.53
CA PHE A 190 -0.23 -16.13 -7.28
C PHE A 190 0.81 -16.94 -6.50
N ALA A 191 1.60 -16.30 -5.62
CA ALA A 191 2.48 -16.98 -4.70
C ALA A 191 1.67 -17.90 -3.76
N ALA A 192 0.57 -17.40 -3.18
CA ALA A 192 -0.30 -18.19 -2.32
C ALA A 192 -0.89 -19.42 -3.04
N LEU A 193 -1.35 -19.26 -4.29
CA LEU A 193 -1.84 -20.40 -5.10
C LEU A 193 -0.72 -21.40 -5.38
N TYR A 194 0.45 -20.91 -5.78
CA TYR A 194 1.61 -21.74 -6.12
C TYR A 194 2.13 -22.54 -4.92
N THR A 195 2.33 -21.89 -3.77
CA THR A 195 2.81 -22.55 -2.55
C THR A 195 1.77 -23.50 -1.96
N THR A 196 0.47 -23.19 -2.07
CA THR A 196 -0.61 -24.10 -1.65
C THR A 196 -0.58 -25.38 -2.48
N PHE A 197 -0.53 -25.25 -3.81
CA PHE A 197 -0.42 -26.39 -4.72
C PHE A 197 0.80 -27.26 -4.38
N LEU A 198 1.97 -26.63 -4.24
CA LEU A 198 3.21 -27.33 -3.89
C LEU A 198 3.12 -28.06 -2.55
N TRP A 199 2.60 -27.39 -1.52
CA TRP A 199 2.45 -27.99 -0.20
C TRP A 199 1.52 -29.20 -0.23
N VAL A 200 0.36 -29.10 -0.90
CA VAL A 200 -0.58 -30.22 -1.04
C VAL A 200 0.09 -31.40 -1.75
N VAL A 201 0.78 -31.16 -2.87
CA VAL A 201 1.43 -32.21 -3.64
C VAL A 201 2.54 -32.90 -2.82
N VAL A 202 3.40 -32.11 -2.17
CA VAL A 202 4.46 -32.65 -1.31
C VAL A 202 3.86 -33.43 -0.13
N ALA A 203 2.81 -32.93 0.51
CA ALA A 203 2.15 -33.60 1.63
C ALA A 203 1.56 -34.97 1.24
N VAL A 204 0.84 -35.03 0.11
CA VAL A 204 0.23 -36.27 -0.40
C VAL A 204 1.31 -37.32 -0.70
N PHE A 205 2.33 -36.96 -1.48
CA PHE A 205 3.37 -37.92 -1.86
C PHE A 205 4.36 -38.24 -0.75
N PHE A 206 4.49 -37.36 0.24
CA PHE A 206 5.19 -37.68 1.48
C PHE A 206 4.42 -38.73 2.29
N ALA A 207 3.10 -38.58 2.44
CA ALA A 207 2.25 -39.54 3.14
C ALA A 207 2.24 -40.92 2.46
N GLU A 208 2.26 -40.96 1.12
CA GLU A 208 2.43 -42.22 0.38
C GLU A 208 3.81 -42.87 0.59
N ARG A 209 4.86 -42.08 0.85
CA ARG A 209 6.24 -42.55 0.99
C ARG A 209 6.68 -42.88 2.42
N VAL A 210 5.78 -42.92 3.39
CA VAL A 210 6.13 -43.12 4.81
C VAL A 210 6.82 -44.48 5.02
N SER A 211 8.16 -44.48 4.94
CA SER A 211 9.01 -45.21 5.89
C SER A 211 10.49 -44.77 5.95
N LYS A 212 11.13 -44.10 4.97
CA LYS A 212 12.62 -44.05 4.99
C LYS A 212 13.40 -42.78 4.58
N VAL A 213 12.80 -41.60 4.36
CA VAL A 213 13.59 -40.43 3.89
C VAL A 213 13.42 -39.16 4.75
N ARG A 214 14.43 -38.88 5.61
CA ARG A 214 14.47 -37.76 6.57
C ARG A 214 14.44 -36.36 5.93
N THR A 215 14.85 -36.21 4.68
CA THR A 215 14.97 -34.90 3.99
C THR A 215 13.64 -34.26 3.62
N TRP A 216 12.57 -35.05 3.47
CA TRP A 216 11.26 -34.55 3.02
C TRP A 216 10.46 -33.85 4.11
N ILE A 217 10.70 -34.17 5.38
CA ILE A 217 10.05 -33.50 6.52
C ILE A 217 10.43 -32.01 6.53
N GLY A 218 11.70 -31.68 6.29
CA GLY A 218 12.16 -30.30 6.21
C GLY A 218 11.49 -29.52 5.08
N ALA A 219 11.35 -30.13 3.91
CA ALA A 219 10.65 -29.51 2.77
C ALA A 219 9.15 -29.29 3.05
N LEU A 220 8.50 -30.21 3.76
CA LEU A 220 7.10 -30.07 4.16
C LEU A 220 6.89 -28.93 5.17
N VAL A 221 7.78 -28.83 6.18
CA VAL A 221 7.74 -27.77 7.19
C VAL A 221 8.00 -26.40 6.55
N VAL A 222 9.03 -26.28 5.71
CA VAL A 222 9.30 -25.02 5.00
C VAL A 222 8.14 -24.69 4.06
N GLY A 223 7.60 -25.67 3.34
CA GLY A 223 6.45 -25.50 2.44
C GLY A 223 5.20 -24.98 3.15
N VAL A 224 4.85 -25.52 4.33
CA VAL A 224 3.67 -25.06 5.07
C VAL A 224 3.86 -23.64 5.61
N LEU A 225 5.07 -23.30 6.08
CA LEU A 225 5.39 -21.96 6.57
C LEU A 225 5.24 -20.92 5.46
N PHE A 226 5.79 -21.19 4.28
CA PHE A 226 5.61 -20.30 3.12
C PHE A 226 4.15 -20.23 2.68
N CYS A 227 3.42 -21.35 2.66
CA CYS A 227 2.01 -21.38 2.32
C CYS A 227 1.17 -20.47 3.24
N ILE A 228 1.33 -20.60 4.56
CA ILE A 228 0.65 -19.76 5.54
C ILE A 228 1.04 -18.29 5.33
N PHE A 229 2.34 -18.02 5.22
CA PHE A 229 2.86 -16.67 5.05
C PHE A 229 2.28 -15.98 3.81
N THR A 230 2.37 -16.61 2.64
CA THR A 230 1.86 -16.03 1.38
C THR A 230 0.35 -15.89 1.40
N PHE A 231 -0.37 -16.84 1.98
CA PHE A 231 -1.83 -16.78 2.08
C PHE A 231 -2.27 -15.61 2.97
N THR A 232 -1.71 -15.50 4.17
CA THR A 232 -2.01 -14.40 5.09
C THR A 232 -1.62 -13.05 4.49
N MET A 233 -0.45 -12.95 3.83
CA MET A 233 -0.04 -11.72 3.14
C MET A 233 -0.99 -11.34 2.01
N SER A 234 -1.44 -12.30 1.20
CA SER A 234 -2.43 -12.06 0.14
C SER A 234 -3.76 -11.58 0.72
N CYS A 235 -4.27 -12.21 1.77
CA CYS A 235 -5.52 -11.81 2.41
C CYS A 235 -5.42 -10.41 3.05
N MET A 236 -4.34 -10.14 3.79
CA MET A 236 -4.15 -8.85 4.45
C MET A 236 -3.98 -7.71 3.44
N THR A 237 -3.15 -7.93 2.41
CA THR A 237 -2.94 -6.96 1.32
C THR A 237 -4.27 -6.70 0.62
N GLY A 238 -4.98 -7.76 0.19
CA GLY A 238 -6.25 -7.60 -0.49
C GLY A 238 -7.34 -6.92 0.34
N TYR A 239 -7.38 -7.19 1.65
CA TYR A 239 -8.26 -6.48 2.57
C TYR A 239 -7.91 -4.99 2.65
N ASN A 240 -6.63 -4.65 2.86
CA ASN A 240 -6.17 -3.26 2.92
C ASN A 240 -6.48 -2.49 1.63
N LEU A 241 -6.25 -3.10 0.45
CA LEU A 241 -6.66 -2.52 -0.83
C LEU A 241 -8.17 -2.25 -0.85
N ALA A 242 -8.99 -3.23 -0.47
CA ALA A 242 -10.45 -3.10 -0.49
C ALA A 242 -10.94 -1.94 0.39
N ILE A 243 -10.35 -1.72 1.57
CA ILE A 243 -10.69 -0.58 2.43
C ILE A 243 -9.87 0.68 2.14
N ASN A 244 -9.11 0.69 1.04
CA ASN A 244 -8.26 1.78 0.57
C ASN A 244 -7.18 2.24 1.56
N TYR A 245 -6.69 1.34 2.40
CA TYR A 245 -5.57 1.58 3.31
C TYR A 245 -4.24 1.17 2.69
N THR A 246 -3.21 1.96 2.92
CA THR A 246 -1.83 1.48 2.92
C THR A 246 -1.46 0.88 4.28
N SER A 247 -0.41 0.07 4.33
CA SER A 247 0.12 -0.49 5.59
C SER A 247 0.61 0.61 6.55
N VAL A 248 1.19 1.70 6.04
CA VAL A 248 1.55 2.87 6.87
C VAL A 248 0.32 3.52 7.50
N GLU A 249 -0.72 3.78 6.71
CA GLU A 249 -1.98 4.33 7.20
C GLU A 249 -2.68 3.35 8.16
N ALA A 250 -2.54 2.04 7.94
CA ALA A 250 -3.12 1.02 8.79
C ALA A 250 -2.52 1.03 10.20
N ILE A 251 -1.21 1.28 10.32
CA ILE A 251 -0.53 1.46 11.61
C ILE A 251 -0.97 2.77 12.29
N GLN A 252 -1.33 3.78 11.50
CA GLN A 252 -1.85 5.07 11.97
C GLN A 252 -3.37 5.07 12.21
N ARG A 253 -4.02 3.89 12.18
CA ARG A 253 -5.47 3.74 12.40
C ARG A 253 -5.90 4.33 13.74
N GLY A 254 -7.07 4.97 13.71
CA GLY A 254 -7.59 5.71 14.85
C GLY A 254 -7.04 7.14 14.95
N GLY A 255 -6.08 7.50 14.11
CA GLY A 255 -5.58 8.86 14.02
C GLY A 255 -6.59 9.84 13.43
N ILE A 256 -6.34 11.11 13.70
CA ILE A 256 -7.11 12.24 13.20
C ILE A 256 -6.37 12.88 12.02
N THR A 257 -7.11 13.30 10.98
CA THR A 257 -6.57 13.98 9.80
C THR A 257 -7.13 15.40 9.69
N ASN A 258 -6.28 16.38 9.44
CA ASN A 258 -6.72 17.74 9.12
C ASN A 258 -6.79 17.91 7.60
N ILE A 259 -7.89 18.46 7.10
CA ILE A 259 -8.14 18.64 5.67
C ILE A 259 -8.46 20.11 5.42
N ALA A 260 -7.74 20.72 4.48
CA ALA A 260 -7.99 22.06 4.01
C ALA A 260 -8.96 21.99 2.82
N PHE A 261 -10.07 22.73 2.85
CA PHE A 261 -11.09 22.79 1.81
C PHE A 261 -11.14 24.18 1.18
N LEU A 262 -11.05 24.26 -0.14
CA LEU A 262 -11.11 25.50 -0.90
C LEU A 262 -12.50 26.12 -0.82
N VAL A 263 -12.57 27.36 -0.37
CA VAL A 263 -13.77 28.18 -0.31
C VAL A 263 -13.90 29.00 -1.59
N THR A 264 -14.97 28.78 -2.35
CA THR A 264 -15.26 29.49 -3.62
C THR A 264 -16.13 30.72 -3.40
N ARG A 265 -16.97 30.70 -2.37
CA ARG A 265 -17.81 31.82 -1.95
C ARG A 265 -17.75 31.95 -0.44
N MET A 266 -17.48 33.15 0.05
CA MET A 266 -17.55 33.46 1.47
C MET A 266 -19.01 33.76 1.87
N PRO A 267 -19.42 33.45 3.11
CA PRO A 267 -20.62 34.06 3.67
C PRO A 267 -20.44 35.59 3.68
N ASN A 268 -21.53 36.32 3.46
CA ASN A 268 -21.54 37.79 3.31
C ASN A 268 -20.64 38.49 4.37
N GLU A 269 -20.01 39.61 4.01
CA GLU A 269 -18.98 40.39 4.75
C GLU A 269 -19.29 40.78 6.22
N GLN A 270 -20.42 40.35 6.78
CA GLN A 270 -20.81 40.53 8.17
C GLN A 270 -20.53 39.31 9.06
N ALA A 271 -20.10 38.18 8.50
CA ALA A 271 -19.58 37.07 9.28
C ALA A 271 -18.10 37.30 9.57
N SER A 272 -17.78 37.71 10.80
CA SER A 272 -16.42 37.69 11.33
C SER A 272 -15.73 36.37 10.97
N PRO A 273 -14.41 36.34 10.67
CA PRO A 273 -13.69 35.07 10.58
C PRO A 273 -14.02 34.26 11.84
N PRO A 274 -14.31 32.95 11.74
CA PRO A 274 -14.55 32.15 12.94
C PRO A 274 -13.38 32.43 13.87
N THR A 275 -13.72 32.96 15.04
CA THR A 275 -12.76 33.44 16.05
C THR A 275 -11.63 32.43 16.14
N SER A 276 -10.38 32.92 16.02
CA SER A 276 -9.18 32.22 16.48
C SER A 276 -9.59 31.39 17.70
N TYR A 277 -9.51 30.06 17.58
CA TYR A 277 -9.87 29.13 18.65
C TYR A 277 -9.05 29.51 19.88
N ASN A 278 -9.64 30.29 20.79
CA ASN A 278 -8.97 30.76 21.98
C ASN A 278 -8.80 29.54 22.88
N ASN A 279 -7.55 29.18 23.14
CA ASN A 279 -7.12 27.96 23.83
C ASN A 279 -7.44 27.97 25.34
N SER A 280 -8.51 28.66 25.74
CA SER A 280 -8.93 28.79 27.13
C SER A 280 -10.29 28.13 27.33
N ASN A 281 -10.25 26.87 27.77
CA ASN A 281 -11.29 26.21 28.55
C ASN A 281 -12.68 26.04 27.91
N LYS A 282 -12.77 25.70 26.62
CA LYS A 282 -13.88 24.87 26.16
C LYS A 282 -13.33 23.45 25.97
N GLU A 283 -13.72 22.54 26.86
CA GLU A 283 -13.70 21.12 26.54
C GLU A 283 -14.30 20.96 25.15
N LEU A 284 -13.65 20.18 24.27
CA LEU A 284 -14.26 19.77 22.99
C LEU A 284 -15.65 19.24 23.32
N GLU A 285 -16.68 20.06 23.10
CA GLU A 285 -18.06 19.65 23.30
C GLU A 285 -18.24 18.42 22.40
N ALA A 286 -18.64 17.30 23.00
CA ALA A 286 -18.74 15.99 22.35
C ALA A 286 -19.75 15.92 21.18
N ASP A 287 -20.29 17.08 20.77
CA ASP A 287 -21.40 17.27 19.84
C ASP A 287 -20.99 17.95 18.52
N ASP A 288 -19.74 18.41 18.37
CA ASP A 288 -19.26 18.94 17.08
C ASP A 288 -18.66 17.80 16.22
N ASP A 289 -19.40 17.39 15.18
CA ASP A 289 -19.03 16.23 14.36
C ASP A 289 -17.65 16.38 13.69
N TRP A 290 -17.26 17.59 13.31
CA TRP A 290 -16.00 17.87 12.59
C TRP A 290 -15.53 19.30 12.85
N PRO A 291 -14.66 19.53 13.85
CA PRO A 291 -14.35 20.88 14.30
C PRO A 291 -13.61 21.67 13.21
N VAL A 292 -14.02 22.92 13.03
CA VAL A 292 -13.33 23.91 12.19
C VAL A 292 -12.17 24.48 12.98
N LEU A 293 -10.95 24.22 12.54
CA LEU A 293 -9.74 24.66 13.22
C LEU A 293 -9.43 26.13 12.92
N ARG A 294 -9.47 26.50 11.63
CA ARG A 294 -9.14 27.86 11.16
C ARG A 294 -9.49 28.08 9.70
N MET A 295 -9.46 29.35 9.30
CA MET A 295 -9.46 29.79 7.90
C MET A 295 -8.06 30.26 7.53
N VAL A 296 -7.57 29.87 6.35
CA VAL A 296 -6.21 30.21 5.90
C VAL A 296 -6.27 30.79 4.49
N ARG A 297 -5.57 31.90 4.29
CA ARG A 297 -5.35 32.49 2.97
C ARG A 297 -4.01 32.00 2.41
N ARG A 298 -4.03 31.47 1.19
CA ARG A 298 -2.86 30.91 0.50
C ARG A 298 -2.56 31.66 -0.81
N SER A 299 -1.59 31.15 -1.57
CA SER A 299 -1.10 31.77 -2.79
C SER A 299 -2.23 32.10 -3.77
N GLY A 300 -2.11 33.24 -4.46
CA GLY A 300 -3.18 33.72 -5.37
C GLY A 300 -4.46 34.16 -4.67
N GLY A 301 -4.44 34.35 -3.34
CA GLY A 301 -5.60 34.82 -2.57
C GLY A 301 -6.67 33.76 -2.32
N ARG A 302 -6.38 32.49 -2.59
CA ARG A 302 -7.30 31.37 -2.35
C ARG A 302 -7.52 31.20 -0.85
N MET A 303 -8.78 31.04 -0.46
CA MET A 303 -9.19 30.84 0.93
C MET A 303 -9.50 29.38 1.19
N PHE A 304 -8.99 28.83 2.28
CA PHE A 304 -9.24 27.47 2.71
C PHE A 304 -9.81 27.43 4.12
N VAL A 305 -10.84 26.60 4.34
CA VAL A 305 -11.29 26.22 5.68
C VAL A 305 -10.60 24.92 6.08
N VAL A 306 -10.00 24.89 7.27
CA VAL A 306 -9.32 23.71 7.81
C VAL A 306 -10.25 23.02 8.79
N MET A 307 -10.59 21.77 8.51
CA MET A 307 -11.46 20.94 9.34
C MET A 307 -10.74 19.65 9.74
N GLN A 308 -11.20 19.04 10.82
CA GLN A 308 -10.57 17.86 11.39
C GLN A 308 -11.52 16.65 11.35
N THR A 309 -11.04 15.49 10.92
CA THR A 309 -11.80 14.23 10.96
C THR A 309 -12.00 13.74 12.39
N LYS A 310 -13.03 12.92 12.64
CA LYS A 310 -13.11 12.18 13.91
C LYS A 310 -12.04 11.09 13.98
N PRO A 311 -11.68 10.63 15.18
CA PRO A 311 -10.91 9.40 15.34
C PRO A 311 -11.53 8.25 14.53
N PHE A 312 -10.68 7.42 13.93
CA PHE A 312 -11.05 6.27 13.09
C PHE A 312 -11.75 6.58 11.76
N GLN A 313 -12.05 7.85 11.44
CA GLN A 313 -12.55 8.22 10.12
C GLN A 313 -11.41 8.34 9.13
N HIS A 314 -11.41 7.46 8.13
CA HIS A 314 -10.38 7.42 7.10
C HIS A 314 -10.79 8.27 5.87
N PRO A 315 -10.01 9.31 5.49
CA PRO A 315 -10.39 10.24 4.43
C PRO A 315 -10.60 9.60 3.06
N TRP A 316 -9.94 8.47 2.78
CA TRP A 316 -10.01 7.76 1.50
C TRP A 316 -10.93 6.53 1.56
N SER A 317 -11.74 6.38 2.62
CA SER A 317 -12.66 5.25 2.75
C SER A 317 -13.80 5.35 1.75
N THR A 318 -13.82 4.43 0.79
CA THR A 318 -14.89 4.24 -0.20
C THR A 318 -15.62 2.92 0.04
N SER A 319 -16.45 2.46 -0.89
CA SER A 319 -16.92 1.08 -0.89
C SER A 319 -15.75 0.09 -1.08
N MET A 320 -15.90 -1.15 -0.62
CA MET A 320 -14.84 -2.18 -0.72
C MET A 320 -14.41 -2.45 -2.16
N MET A 321 -15.37 -2.46 -3.09
CA MET A 321 -15.10 -2.68 -4.51
C MET A 321 -14.37 -1.49 -5.13
N GLU A 322 -14.72 -0.26 -4.75
CA GLU A 322 -14.01 0.93 -5.23
C GLU A 322 -12.58 0.99 -4.70
N GLY A 323 -12.35 0.68 -3.42
CA GLY A 323 -10.99 0.63 -2.88
C GLY A 323 -10.12 -0.41 -3.60
N TRP A 324 -10.71 -1.57 -3.92
CA TRP A 324 -10.05 -2.57 -4.75
C TRP A 324 -9.70 -2.03 -6.16
N LYS A 325 -10.68 -1.41 -6.83
CA LYS A 325 -10.52 -0.84 -8.18
C LYS A 325 -9.52 0.31 -8.23
N ASP A 326 -9.42 1.10 -7.16
CA ASP A 326 -8.47 2.20 -7.00
C ASP A 326 -6.99 1.76 -7.08
N THR A 327 -6.72 0.45 -7.00
CA THR A 327 -5.36 -0.10 -7.16
C THR A 327 -5.29 -1.17 -8.24
N MET A 328 -6.33 -2.01 -8.38
CA MET A 328 -6.29 -3.14 -9.31
C MET A 328 -6.79 -2.78 -10.71
N GLY A 329 -7.59 -1.72 -10.85
CA GLY A 329 -8.22 -1.28 -12.09
C GLY A 329 -9.68 -1.73 -12.24
N GLU A 330 -10.30 -1.33 -13.34
CA GLU A 330 -11.75 -1.46 -13.54
C GLU A 330 -12.16 -2.86 -14.03
N SER A 331 -11.25 -3.60 -14.66
CA SER A 331 -11.58 -4.88 -15.30
C SER A 331 -10.96 -6.08 -14.57
N PRO A 332 -11.65 -7.24 -14.53
CA PRO A 332 -11.06 -8.47 -14.00
C PRO A 332 -9.76 -8.88 -14.69
N LEU A 333 -9.62 -8.59 -15.99
CA LEU A 333 -8.38 -8.82 -16.73
C LEU A 333 -7.23 -8.01 -16.14
N ASP A 334 -7.47 -6.75 -15.79
CA ASP A 334 -6.47 -5.90 -15.12
C ASP A 334 -6.07 -6.47 -13.75
N TRP A 335 -6.97 -7.18 -13.06
CA TRP A 335 -6.70 -7.74 -11.74
C TRP A 335 -5.70 -8.89 -11.78
N PHE A 336 -5.73 -9.70 -12.84
CA PHE A 336 -4.87 -10.89 -12.95
C PHE A 336 -3.68 -10.70 -13.90
N LEU A 337 -3.74 -9.75 -14.84
CA LEU A 337 -2.68 -9.52 -15.80
C LEU A 337 -1.83 -8.30 -15.44
N PRO A 338 -0.48 -8.44 -15.36
CA PRO A 338 0.42 -7.35 -14.98
C PRO A 338 0.76 -6.41 -16.16
N LEU A 339 -0.19 -6.13 -17.05
CA LEU A 339 0.04 -5.34 -18.27
C LEU A 339 -0.05 -3.84 -18.04
N ARG A 340 -1.03 -3.41 -17.24
CA ARG A 340 -1.28 -1.99 -16.92
C ARG A 340 -0.78 -1.67 -15.53
N HIS A 341 -0.16 -0.50 -15.38
CA HIS A 341 0.18 0.03 -14.06
C HIS A 341 -1.07 0.19 -13.21
N SER A 342 -0.89 0.11 -11.88
CA SER A 342 -1.92 0.48 -10.91
C SER A 342 -2.58 1.79 -11.37
N PRO A 343 -3.92 1.86 -11.47
CA PRO A 343 -4.57 3.13 -11.71
C PRO A 343 -4.31 3.97 -10.48
N CYS A 344 -3.44 4.95 -10.60
CA CYS A 344 -3.38 6.05 -9.65
C CYS A 344 -3.49 7.37 -10.41
N LYS A 345 -4.53 7.45 -11.24
CA LYS A 345 -4.93 8.69 -11.92
C LYS A 345 -6.45 8.76 -12.07
N GLN A 346 -7.10 9.20 -11.01
CA GLN A 346 -8.07 10.29 -11.16
C GLN A 346 -7.47 11.52 -10.48
N ARG A 347 -6.51 12.18 -11.16
CA ARG A 347 -6.15 13.55 -10.78
C ARG A 347 -7.34 14.42 -11.14
N SER A 348 -8.24 14.57 -10.18
CA SER A 348 -9.34 15.51 -10.27
C SER A 348 -8.87 16.84 -9.69
N ARG A 349 -9.58 17.93 -9.98
CA ARG A 349 -9.40 19.15 -9.20
C ARG A 349 -9.83 18.95 -7.75
N SER A 350 -10.63 17.93 -7.43
CA SER A 350 -11.11 17.67 -6.07
C SER A 350 -10.00 17.26 -5.09
N GLY A 351 -8.99 16.54 -5.56
CA GLY A 351 -7.87 16.04 -4.75
C GLY A 351 -6.93 15.17 -5.58
N GLU A 352 -5.76 14.86 -5.04
CA GLU A 352 -4.79 13.98 -5.70
C GLU A 352 -5.28 12.52 -5.76
N PHE A 353 -5.97 12.08 -4.70
CA PHE A 353 -6.66 10.79 -4.63
C PHE A 353 -8.17 11.02 -4.51
N ARG A 354 -8.95 9.99 -4.84
CA ARG A 354 -10.40 10.02 -4.63
C ARG A 354 -10.67 10.13 -3.12
N TRP A 355 -11.45 11.13 -2.74
CA TRP A 355 -11.95 11.28 -1.38
C TRP A 355 -13.08 10.31 -1.10
N GLY A 356 -13.14 9.82 0.14
CA GLY A 356 -14.25 9.05 0.68
C GLY A 356 -15.43 9.92 1.10
N GLU A 357 -16.58 9.29 1.39
CA GLU A 357 -17.83 10.00 1.75
C GLU A 357 -17.67 10.91 2.96
N VAL A 358 -16.85 10.51 3.96
CA VAL A 358 -16.54 11.34 5.14
C VAL A 358 -16.12 12.76 4.78
N VAL A 359 -15.31 12.93 3.74
CA VAL A 359 -14.78 14.25 3.35
C VAL A 359 -15.87 15.10 2.70
N TYR A 360 -16.80 14.47 1.98
CA TYR A 360 -17.95 15.16 1.41
C TYR A 360 -19.02 15.49 2.47
N ASP A 361 -19.21 14.62 3.45
CA ASP A 361 -20.12 14.85 4.58
C ASP A 361 -19.61 16.03 5.43
N MET A 362 -18.31 16.09 5.71
CA MET A 362 -17.64 17.22 6.35
C MET A 362 -17.94 18.53 5.62
N ALA A 363 -17.69 18.56 4.31
CA ALA A 363 -17.91 19.75 3.49
C ALA A 363 -19.40 20.16 3.45
N SER A 364 -20.31 19.18 3.38
CA SER A 364 -21.76 19.42 3.30
C SER A 364 -22.31 19.97 4.61
N LYS A 365 -21.85 19.42 5.75
CA LYS A 365 -22.18 19.94 7.08
C LYS A 365 -21.70 21.38 7.24
N TYR A 366 -20.45 21.68 6.84
CA TYR A 366 -19.92 23.04 6.91
C TYR A 366 -20.78 24.06 6.13
N GLN A 367 -21.19 23.73 4.90
CA GLN A 367 -22.08 24.62 4.12
C GLN A 367 -23.46 24.79 4.76
N LYS A 368 -24.01 23.72 5.36
CA LYS A 368 -25.29 23.77 6.06
C LYS A 368 -25.23 24.68 7.27
N ASP A 369 -24.14 24.63 8.02
CA ASP A 369 -23.94 25.40 9.24
C ASP A 369 -23.51 26.86 8.94
N ASN A 370 -23.02 27.14 7.72
CA ASN A 370 -22.57 28.46 7.28
C ASN A 370 -23.28 28.90 5.99
N PRO A 371 -24.54 29.36 6.07
CA PRO A 371 -25.30 29.80 4.90
C PRO A 371 -24.56 30.88 4.09
N GLY A 372 -24.36 30.63 2.80
CA GLY A 372 -23.65 31.53 1.89
C GLY A 372 -22.19 31.14 1.62
N ALA A 373 -21.60 30.27 2.45
CA ALA A 373 -20.31 29.66 2.15
C ALA A 373 -20.45 28.60 1.04
N GLN A 374 -19.52 28.56 0.09
CA GLN A 374 -19.42 27.48 -0.91
C GLN A 374 -18.01 26.88 -0.91
N LEU A 375 -17.95 25.56 -1.08
CA LEU A 375 -16.74 24.75 -1.04
C LEU A 375 -16.59 24.08 -2.40
N ALA A 376 -15.43 24.25 -3.03
CA ALA A 376 -15.18 23.81 -4.40
C ALA A 376 -15.35 22.30 -4.59
N ILE A 377 -15.10 21.51 -3.54
CA ILE A 377 -15.18 20.04 -3.57
C ILE A 377 -16.61 19.54 -3.85
N LEU A 378 -17.64 20.32 -3.49
CA LEU A 378 -19.05 19.96 -3.67
C LEU A 378 -19.63 20.41 -5.01
N GLU A 379 -18.97 21.34 -5.71
CA GLU A 379 -19.43 21.88 -6.99
C GLU A 379 -19.33 20.84 -8.13
N GLY A 380 -18.39 19.90 -8.02
CA GLY A 380 -18.17 18.85 -9.03
C GLY A 380 -19.05 17.60 -8.89
N ARG A 381 -19.97 17.54 -7.91
CA ARG A 381 -20.84 16.37 -7.64
C ARG A 381 -22.27 16.54 -8.17
N ARG A 382 -22.61 17.70 -8.77
CA ARG A 382 -23.96 17.98 -9.31
C ARG A 382 -24.21 17.39 -10.68
#